data_AF-A0A7S2GU51-F1
#
_entry.id   AF-A0A7S2GU51-F1
#
_cell.length_a   1.000
_cell.length_b   1.000
_cell.length_c   1.000
_cell.angle_alpha   90.00
_cell.angle_beta   90.00
_cell.angle_gamma   90.00
#
_symmetry.space_group_name_H-M   'P 1'
#
loop_
_entity.id
_entity.type
_entity.pdbx_description
1 polymer ?
#
loop_
_entity_poly.entity_id
_entity_poly.type
_entity_poly.pdbx_seq_one_letter_code
_entity_poly.pdbx_strand_id
1 'polypeptide(L)'
;VYMQQSNLGVGAVVQTWAETDLKKSLKEKADVVTKLMDDHLENALAFVREHCTHRVLADDMNVTESLTRLMSAAYHPDNGLDLEHPGVDDWIKAHFLYSLVWAVGGNIDDASRGKFQAHMKECCSCVLPKETAFFEDVY
;
A
#
# COMPACT_ATOMS: atom_id res chain seq x y z
N VAL A 1 -20.18 -5.44 -25.16
CA VAL A 1 -19.21 -4.33 -25.19
C VAL A 1 -17.93 -4.84 -24.55
N TYR A 2 -16.81 -4.89 -25.28
CA TYR A 2 -15.52 -5.30 -24.72
C TYR A 2 -14.85 -4.04 -24.15
N MET A 3 -14.74 -3.92 -22.83
CA MET A 3 -13.94 -2.86 -22.21
C MET A 3 -12.50 -3.31 -22.15
N GLN A 4 -11.63 -2.60 -22.84
CA GLN A 4 -10.19 -2.81 -22.73
C GLN A 4 -9.74 -2.26 -21.36
N GLN A 5 -9.28 -3.15 -20.47
CA GLN A 5 -8.78 -2.77 -19.13
C GLN A 5 -7.55 -1.85 -19.17
N SER A 6 -6.90 -1.70 -20.34
CA SER A 6 -5.65 -0.95 -20.49
C SER A 6 -5.75 0.56 -20.23
N ASN A 7 -6.94 1.13 -20.08
CA ASN A 7 -7.11 2.58 -19.93
C ASN A 7 -7.51 3.03 -18.51
N LEU A 8 -7.78 2.08 -17.61
CA LEU A 8 -8.07 2.36 -16.19
C LEU A 8 -6.89 1.82 -15.39
N GLY A 9 -5.83 2.61 -15.26
CA GLY A 9 -4.69 2.27 -14.42
C GLY A 9 -5.10 2.07 -12.96
N VAL A 10 -4.16 1.61 -12.13
CA VAL A 10 -4.37 1.38 -10.69
C VAL A 10 -4.95 2.60 -9.96
N GLY A 11 -4.69 3.81 -10.45
CA GLY A 11 -5.26 5.06 -9.93
C GLY A 11 -6.79 5.08 -9.90
N ALA A 12 -7.49 4.44 -10.84
CA ALA A 12 -8.96 4.39 -10.81
C ALA A 12 -9.49 3.53 -9.66
N VAL A 13 -8.77 2.44 -9.32
CA VAL A 13 -9.07 1.59 -8.16
C VAL A 13 -8.85 2.37 -6.87
N VAL A 14 -7.71 3.07 -6.77
CA VAL A 14 -7.37 3.90 -5.62
C VAL A 14 -8.40 5.02 -5.43
N GLN A 15 -8.75 5.75 -6.49
CA GLN A 15 -9.71 6.84 -6.42
C GLN A 15 -11.09 6.34 -5.98
N THR A 16 -11.58 5.25 -6.57
CA THR A 16 -12.87 4.68 -6.21
C THR A 16 -12.90 4.32 -4.72
N TRP A 17 -11.90 3.56 -4.27
CA TRP A 17 -11.76 3.17 -2.86
C TRP A 17 -11.64 4.37 -1.92
N ALA A 18 -10.89 5.40 -2.32
CA ALA A 18 -10.72 6.63 -1.57
C ALA A 18 -12.07 7.34 -1.36
N GLU A 19 -12.87 7.44 -2.41
CA GLU A 19 -14.18 8.09 -2.38
C GLU A 19 -15.25 7.26 -1.65
N THR A 20 -15.21 5.94 -1.73
CA THR A 20 -16.26 5.06 -1.19
C THR A 20 -16.02 4.63 0.24
N ASP A 21 -14.85 4.10 0.56
CA ASP A 21 -14.60 3.38 1.82
C ASP A 21 -13.69 4.19 2.72
N LEU A 22 -12.59 4.70 2.17
CA LEU A 22 -11.57 5.41 2.94
C LEU A 22 -12.11 6.70 3.57
N LYS A 23 -12.86 7.52 2.82
CA LYS A 23 -13.51 8.74 3.35
C LYS A 23 -14.50 8.45 4.47
N LYS A 24 -15.22 7.33 4.41
CA LYS A 24 -16.15 6.92 5.47
C LYS A 24 -15.40 6.52 6.75
N SER A 25 -14.28 5.81 6.60
CA SER A 25 -13.49 5.31 7.72
C SER A 25 -12.58 6.36 8.36
N LEU A 26 -11.87 7.16 7.55
CA LEU A 26 -10.80 8.05 8.03
C LEU A 26 -11.13 9.55 7.96
N LYS A 27 -12.29 9.93 7.39
CA LYS A 27 -12.70 11.33 7.23
C LYS A 27 -11.61 12.16 6.54
N GLU A 28 -11.13 13.24 7.17
CA GLU A 28 -10.09 14.13 6.64
C GLU A 28 -8.73 13.43 6.46
N LYS A 29 -8.45 12.36 7.23
CA LYS A 29 -7.20 11.60 7.10
C LYS A 29 -7.18 10.70 5.86
N ALA A 30 -8.31 10.56 5.15
CA ALA A 30 -8.37 9.84 3.88
C ALA A 30 -7.47 10.46 2.80
N ASP A 31 -7.33 11.79 2.80
CA ASP A 31 -6.50 12.49 1.82
C ASP A 31 -5.01 12.19 2.02
N VAL A 32 -4.59 12.00 3.28
CA VAL A 32 -3.20 11.58 3.62
C VAL A 32 -2.90 10.20 3.05
N VAL A 33 -3.81 9.25 3.23
CA VAL A 33 -3.64 7.89 2.70
C VAL A 33 -3.70 7.86 1.18
N THR A 34 -4.59 8.63 0.57
CA THR A 34 -4.69 8.73 -0.90
C THR A 34 -3.39 9.27 -1.49
N LYS A 35 -2.81 10.32 -0.87
CA LYS A 35 -1.51 10.85 -1.29
C LYS A 35 -0.39 9.82 -1.16
N LEU A 36 -0.34 9.06 -0.07
CA LEU A 36 0.65 7.99 0.11
C LEU A 36 0.54 6.92 -0.99
N MET A 37 -0.68 6.57 -1.39
CA MET A 37 -0.92 5.64 -2.51
C MET A 37 -0.36 6.21 -3.81
N ASP A 38 -0.68 7.47 -4.14
CA ASP A 38 -0.22 8.13 -5.37
C ASP A 38 1.30 8.26 -5.42
N ASP A 39 1.93 8.58 -4.28
CA ASP A 39 3.37 8.82 -4.19
C ASP A 39 4.21 7.52 -4.27
N HIS A 40 3.67 6.37 -3.83
CA HIS A 40 4.49 5.16 -3.62
C HIS A 40 4.01 3.91 -4.37
N LEU A 41 2.72 3.75 -4.69
CA LEU A 41 2.18 2.51 -5.23
C LEU A 41 2.78 2.18 -6.60
N GLU A 42 2.72 3.12 -7.54
CA GLU A 42 3.19 2.89 -8.91
C GLU A 42 4.68 2.56 -8.94
N ASN A 43 5.48 3.22 -8.08
CA ASN A 43 6.90 2.95 -7.96
C ASN A 43 7.19 1.53 -7.45
N ALA A 44 6.46 1.07 -6.42
CA ALA A 44 6.61 -0.28 -5.89
C ALA A 44 6.20 -1.35 -6.91
N LEU A 45 5.09 -1.13 -7.63
CA LEU A 45 4.62 -2.03 -8.70
C LEU A 45 5.63 -2.07 -9.86
N ALA A 46 6.11 -0.92 -10.32
CA ALA A 46 7.12 -0.84 -11.38
C ALA A 46 8.39 -1.60 -11.01
N PHE A 47 8.90 -1.43 -9.79
CA PHE A 47 10.08 -2.16 -9.32
C PHE A 47 9.86 -3.67 -9.35
N VAL A 48 8.71 -4.16 -8.88
CA VAL A 48 8.41 -5.59 -8.91
C VAL A 48 8.29 -6.12 -10.35
N ARG A 49 7.67 -5.37 -11.26
CA ARG A 49 7.55 -5.73 -12.68
C ARG A 49 8.93 -5.83 -13.36
N GLU A 50 9.85 -4.94 -13.03
CA GLU A 50 11.14 -4.81 -13.70
C GLU A 50 12.26 -5.67 -13.07
N HIS A 51 12.20 -5.92 -11.77
CA HIS A 51 13.33 -6.47 -11.02
C HIS A 51 13.04 -7.72 -10.20
N CYS A 52 11.77 -8.13 -10.09
CA CYS A 52 11.35 -9.27 -9.28
C CYS A 52 10.69 -10.37 -10.13
N THR A 53 10.69 -11.59 -9.59
CA THR A 53 9.95 -12.72 -10.16
C THR A 53 8.74 -13.04 -9.29
N HIS A 54 7.56 -13.12 -9.90
CA HIS A 54 6.34 -13.53 -9.20
C HIS A 54 6.27 -15.06 -9.06
N ARG A 55 5.83 -15.54 -7.89
CA ARG A 55 5.51 -16.97 -7.69
C ARG A 55 4.21 -17.35 -8.41
N VAL A 56 3.24 -16.45 -8.41
CA VAL A 56 1.96 -16.58 -9.10
C VAL A 56 1.73 -15.31 -9.91
N LEU A 57 1.29 -15.41 -11.17
CA LEU A 57 1.01 -14.21 -11.96
C LEU A 57 -0.11 -13.39 -11.29
N ALA A 58 0.17 -12.12 -11.02
CA ALA A 58 -0.80 -11.16 -10.52
C ALA A 58 -0.73 -9.90 -11.38
N ASP A 59 -1.90 -9.37 -11.72
CA ASP A 59 -2.02 -8.07 -12.38
C ASP A 59 -1.97 -6.95 -11.34
N ASP A 60 -1.48 -5.78 -11.73
CA ASP A 60 -1.35 -4.61 -10.85
C ASP A 60 -2.69 -4.18 -10.24
N MET A 61 -3.81 -4.36 -10.97
CA MET A 61 -5.14 -4.10 -10.43
C MET A 61 -5.44 -5.02 -9.24
N ASN A 62 -5.13 -6.31 -9.36
CA ASN A 62 -5.38 -7.29 -8.29
C ASN A 62 -4.49 -7.02 -7.06
N VAL A 63 -3.23 -6.65 -7.30
CA VAL A 63 -2.30 -6.27 -6.23
C VAL A 63 -2.81 -5.02 -5.52
N THR A 64 -3.26 -4.01 -6.28
CA THR A 64 -3.85 -2.78 -5.75
C THR A 64 -5.10 -3.05 -4.94
N GLU A 65 -6.01 -3.90 -5.43
CA GLU A 65 -7.19 -4.30 -4.65
C GLU A 65 -6.81 -5.07 -3.37
N SER A 66 -5.77 -5.90 -3.40
CA SER A 66 -5.30 -6.59 -2.19
C SER A 66 -4.79 -5.58 -1.16
N LEU A 67 -4.06 -4.55 -1.60
CA LEU A 67 -3.60 -3.46 -0.74
C LEU A 67 -4.79 -2.71 -0.12
N THR A 68 -5.75 -2.27 -0.93
CA THR A 68 -6.92 -1.52 -0.43
C THR A 68 -7.76 -2.35 0.54
N ARG A 69 -7.85 -3.67 0.35
CA ARG A 69 -8.50 -4.59 1.28
C ARG A 69 -7.76 -4.69 2.61
N LEU A 70 -6.42 -4.83 2.62
CA LEU A 70 -5.61 -4.86 3.85
C LEU A 70 -5.75 -3.57 4.67
N MET A 71 -5.80 -2.42 3.98
CA MET A 71 -6.01 -1.12 4.60
C MET A 71 -7.43 -0.99 5.17
N SER A 72 -8.45 -1.28 4.35
CA SER A 72 -9.86 -1.24 4.76
C SER A 72 -10.15 -2.14 5.94
N ALA A 73 -9.52 -3.33 5.99
CA ALA A 73 -9.70 -4.27 7.08
C ALA A 73 -9.26 -3.69 8.42
N ALA A 74 -8.22 -2.85 8.46
CA ALA A 74 -7.77 -2.19 9.68
C ALA A 74 -8.58 -0.93 10.01
N TYR A 75 -9.03 -0.19 8.99
CA TYR A 75 -9.81 1.04 9.15
C TYR A 75 -11.31 0.81 9.34
N HIS A 76 -11.74 -0.44 9.46
CA HIS A 76 -13.13 -0.75 9.72
C HIS A 76 -13.57 -0.11 11.06
N PRO A 77 -14.72 0.58 11.13
CA PRO A 77 -15.16 1.26 12.35
C PRO A 77 -15.20 0.36 13.59
N ASP A 78 -15.55 -0.91 13.40
CA ASP A 78 -15.64 -1.90 14.49
C ASP A 78 -14.28 -2.24 15.14
N ASN A 79 -13.16 -1.88 14.51
CA ASN A 79 -11.83 -2.09 15.10
C ASN A 79 -11.46 -1.04 16.15
N GLY A 80 -12.29 0.00 16.35
CA GLY A 80 -12.07 1.00 17.39
C GLY A 80 -10.88 1.93 17.13
N LEU A 81 -10.57 2.21 15.86
CA LEU A 81 -9.52 3.18 15.51
C LEU A 81 -9.90 4.58 15.99
N ASP A 82 -9.11 5.11 16.93
CA ASP A 82 -9.27 6.47 17.43
C ASP A 82 -8.54 7.47 16.53
N LEU A 83 -9.30 8.24 15.76
CA LEU A 83 -8.78 9.27 14.84
C LEU A 83 -8.29 10.53 15.56
N GLU A 84 -8.58 10.70 16.85
CA GLU A 84 -8.12 11.84 17.66
C GLU A 84 -6.83 11.53 18.42
N HIS A 85 -6.41 10.25 18.44
CA HIS A 85 -5.19 9.84 19.12
C HIS A 85 -3.95 10.53 18.51
N PRO A 86 -3.06 11.14 19.32
CA PRO A 86 -1.90 11.89 18.80
C PRO A 86 -0.97 11.10 17.87
N GLY A 87 -0.90 9.78 18.07
CA GLY A 87 -0.08 8.86 17.26
C GLY A 87 -0.79 8.25 16.04
N VAL A 88 -2.03 8.63 15.74
CA VAL A 88 -2.82 7.98 14.67
C VAL A 88 -2.21 8.20 13.28
N ASP A 89 -1.60 9.35 13.02
CA ASP A 89 -1.01 9.64 11.71
C ASP A 89 0.21 8.76 11.44
N ASP A 90 1.05 8.53 12.44
CA ASP A 90 2.20 7.64 12.31
C ASP A 90 1.77 6.17 12.25
N TRP A 91 0.70 5.81 12.96
CA TRP A 91 0.10 4.48 12.82
C TRP A 91 -0.48 4.24 11.42
N ILE A 92 -1.18 5.22 10.84
CA ILE A 92 -1.71 5.15 9.46
C ILE A 92 -0.56 4.97 8.46
N LYS A 93 0.52 5.75 8.60
CA LYS A 93 1.71 5.63 7.75
C LYS A 93 2.38 4.25 7.89
N ALA A 94 2.49 3.74 9.11
CA ALA A 94 3.04 2.41 9.37
C ALA A 94 2.17 1.32 8.74
N HIS A 95 0.86 1.41 8.91
CA HIS A 95 -0.10 0.46 8.35
C HIS A 95 -0.14 0.51 6.82
N PHE A 96 0.03 1.69 6.24
CA PHE A 96 0.22 1.86 4.80
C PHE A 96 1.44 1.11 4.30
N LEU A 97 2.62 1.32 4.90
CA LEU A 97 3.84 0.63 4.49
C LEU A 97 3.73 -0.89 4.68
N TYR A 98 3.14 -1.33 5.79
CA TYR A 98 2.80 -2.73 6.02
C TYR A 98 1.96 -3.29 4.87
N SER A 99 0.85 -2.64 4.55
CA SER A 99 -0.06 -3.10 3.51
C SER A 99 0.59 -3.09 2.12
N LEU A 100 1.41 -2.08 1.81
CA LEU A 100 2.13 -1.97 0.54
C LEU A 100 3.15 -3.10 0.39
N VAL A 101 3.98 -3.34 1.40
CA VAL A 101 4.99 -4.40 1.38
C VAL A 101 4.34 -5.79 1.25
N TRP A 102 3.27 -6.04 1.99
CA TRP A 102 2.61 -7.35 1.97
C TRP A 102 1.77 -7.59 0.72
N ALA A 103 1.11 -6.57 0.18
CA ALA A 103 0.35 -6.71 -1.06
C ALA A 103 1.26 -6.85 -2.28
N VAL A 104 2.27 -5.98 -2.42
CA VAL A 104 3.15 -5.92 -3.59
C VAL A 104 4.28 -6.95 -3.50
N GLY A 105 4.91 -7.07 -2.33
CA GLY A 105 6.03 -7.99 -2.08
C GLY A 105 5.61 -9.40 -1.67
N GLY A 106 4.37 -9.63 -1.21
CA GLY A 106 3.96 -10.94 -0.71
C GLY A 106 4.01 -12.07 -1.74
N ASN A 107 3.91 -11.72 -3.03
CA ASN A 107 3.84 -12.67 -4.13
C ASN A 107 5.16 -12.83 -4.92
N ILE A 108 6.23 -12.12 -4.52
CA ILE A 108 7.55 -12.29 -5.15
C ILE A 108 8.26 -13.53 -4.59
N ASP A 109 9.19 -14.07 -5.37
CA ASP A 109 10.04 -15.19 -4.97
C ASP A 109 11.10 -14.77 -3.92
N ASP A 110 11.66 -15.75 -3.21
CA ASP A 110 12.59 -15.46 -2.11
C ASP A 110 13.87 -14.76 -2.58
N ALA A 111 14.31 -15.05 -3.81
CA ALA A 111 15.49 -14.43 -4.40
C ALA A 111 15.30 -12.92 -4.69
N SER A 112 14.05 -12.47 -4.87
CA SER A 112 13.74 -11.05 -5.11
C SER A 112 13.46 -10.26 -3.83
N ARG A 113 13.13 -10.92 -2.71
CA ARG A 113 12.76 -10.26 -1.43
C ARG A 113 13.79 -9.26 -0.94
N GLY A 114 15.07 -9.64 -0.93
CA GLY A 114 16.14 -8.74 -0.48
C GLY A 114 16.27 -7.47 -1.33
N LYS A 115 16.05 -7.58 -2.65
CA LYS A 115 16.06 -6.43 -3.57
C LYS A 115 14.88 -5.50 -3.31
N PHE A 116 13.69 -6.07 -3.16
CA PHE A 116 12.47 -5.31 -2.89
C PHE A 116 12.55 -4.60 -1.53
N GLN A 117 13.04 -5.28 -0.49
CA GLN A 117 13.23 -4.67 0.83
C GLN A 117 14.20 -3.49 0.79
N ALA A 118 15.34 -3.63 0.09
CA ALA A 118 16.30 -2.54 -0.07
C ALA A 118 15.68 -1.34 -0.79
N HIS A 119 14.94 -1.58 -1.87
CA HIS A 119 14.22 -0.54 -2.63
C HIS A 119 13.18 0.18 -1.77
N MET A 120 12.33 -0.56 -1.06
CA MET A 120 11.31 0.00 -0.17
C MET A 120 11.92 0.83 0.96
N LYS A 121 13.04 0.38 1.53
CA LYS A 121 13.76 1.13 2.58
C LYS A 121 14.28 2.46 2.06
N GLU A 122 14.78 2.51 0.81
CA GLU A 122 15.24 3.75 0.19
C GLU A 122 14.08 4.70 -0.08
N CYS A 123 13.06 4.24 -0.80
CA CYS A 123 11.95 5.08 -1.29
C CYS A 123 10.96 5.50 -0.21
N CYS A 124 10.82 4.74 0.88
CA CYS A 124 9.87 5.02 1.96
C CYS A 124 10.53 5.50 3.26
N SER A 125 11.84 5.80 3.24
CA SER A 125 12.59 6.27 4.41
C SER A 125 12.04 7.55 5.05
N CYS A 126 11.31 8.37 4.30
CA CYS A 126 10.70 9.61 4.77
C CYS A 126 9.29 9.43 5.35
N VAL A 127 8.67 8.26 5.16
CA VAL A 127 7.27 8.00 5.53
C VAL A 127 7.14 7.76 7.04
N LEU A 128 8.11 7.05 7.63
CA LEU A 128 8.15 6.79 9.07
C LEU A 128 9.24 7.59 9.78
N PRO A 129 9.09 7.84 11.09
CA PRO A 129 10.17 8.35 11.93
C PRO A 129 11.43 7.47 11.81
N LYS A 130 12.61 8.09 11.85
CA LYS A 130 13.91 7.39 11.65
C LYS A 130 14.21 6.28 12.66
N GLU A 131 13.52 6.28 13.79
CA GLU A 131 13.71 5.34 14.89
C GLU A 131 12.89 4.05 14.73
N THR A 132 12.06 3.94 13.69
CA THR A 132 11.20 2.76 13.50
C THR A 132 11.95 1.61 12.82
N ALA A 133 12.04 0.47 13.50
CA ALA A 133 12.68 -0.77 13.00
C ALA A 133 11.87 -1.52 11.93
N PHE A 134 10.84 -0.89 11.33
CA PHE A 134 9.89 -1.55 10.44
C PHE A 134 10.57 -2.38 9.34
N PHE A 135 11.56 -1.80 8.64
CA PHE A 135 12.26 -2.51 7.55
C PHE A 135 13.33 -3.50 8.01
N GLU A 136 13.62 -3.58 9.32
CA GLU A 136 14.58 -4.56 9.88
C GLU A 136 13.90 -5.92 10.13
N ASP A 137 12.60 -5.91 10.46
CA ASP A 137 11.81 -7.11 10.79
C ASP A 137 10.95 -7.62 9.62
N VAL A 138 11.03 -7.00 8.44
CA VAL A 138 10.09 -7.26 7.34
C VAL A 138 10.39 -8.54 6.55
N TYR A 139 11.56 -9.18 6.71
CA TYR A 139 11.85 -10.52 6.19
C TYR A 139 12.95 -11.25 6.99
#